data_AF-A0A183T2S5-F1
#
_entry.id   AF-A0A183T2S5-F1
#
_cell.length_a   1.000
_cell.length_b   1.000
_cell.length_c   1.000
_cell.angle_alpha   90.00
_cell.angle_beta   90.00
_cell.angle_gamma   90.00
#
_symmetry.space_group_name_H-M   'P 1'
#
loop_
_entity.id
_entity.type
_entity.pdbx_description
1 polymer ?
#
loop_
_entity_poly.entity_id
_entity_poly.type
_entity_poly.pdbx_seq_one_letter_code
_entity_poly.pdbx_strand_id
1 'polypeptide(L)'
;MTNSDETNNRFHEVFYAHLATTPKADKLVALGEFNARVWTDRAACEGLLGPYCLGSCDDNDLLLLQTCAKLRLLLSNTLFHLRAREKATWMYPR
;
A
#
# COMPACT_ATOMS: atom_id res chain seq x y z
N MET A 1 21.56 9.19 11.93
CA MET A 1 20.35 8.44 11.57
C MET A 1 19.18 9.42 11.42
N THR A 2 19.24 10.32 10.43
CA THR A 2 18.26 11.40 10.23
C THR A 2 17.77 11.50 8.78
N ASN A 3 18.28 10.65 7.88
CA ASN A 3 18.02 10.75 6.43
C ASN A 3 17.04 9.67 5.92
N SER A 4 16.67 8.70 6.77
CA SER A 4 15.74 7.61 6.42
C SER A 4 14.34 8.15 6.11
N ASP A 5 13.77 8.91 7.05
CA ASP A 5 12.37 9.32 6.99
C ASP A 5 12.15 10.39 5.92
N GLU A 6 13.11 11.31 5.74
CA GLU A 6 13.09 12.31 4.67
C GLU A 6 13.16 11.65 3.28
N THR A 7 14.04 10.67 3.11
CA THR A 7 14.15 9.91 1.85
C THR A 7 12.87 9.12 1.57
N ASN A 8 12.29 8.50 2.60
CA ASN A 8 11.07 7.72 2.46
C ASN A 8 9.86 8.60 2.12
N ASN A 9 9.69 9.72 2.82
CA ASN A 9 8.65 10.70 2.52
C ASN A 9 8.79 11.23 1.09
N ARG A 10 10.01 11.56 0.66
CA ARG A 10 10.28 12.00 -0.72
C ARG A 10 9.91 10.94 -1.75
N PHE A 11 10.18 9.66 -1.48
CA PHE A 11 9.75 8.56 -2.35
C PHE A 11 8.23 8.56 -2.49
N HIS A 12 7.49 8.62 -1.39
CA HIS A 12 6.02 8.64 -1.41
C HIS A 12 5.46 9.89 -2.12
N GLU A 13 6.08 11.06 -1.97
CA GLU A 13 5.69 12.28 -2.69
C GLU A 13 5.88 12.17 -4.19
N VAL A 14 7.07 11.73 -4.63
CA VAL A 14 7.39 11.55 -6.06
C VAL A 14 6.50 10.47 -6.67
N PHE A 15 6.28 9.37 -5.94
CA PHE A 15 5.39 8.30 -6.35
C PHE A 15 3.95 8.80 -6.52
N TYR A 16 3.41 9.51 -5.53
CA TYR A 16 2.07 10.12 -5.61
C TYR A 16 1.94 11.05 -6.82
N ALA A 17 2.92 11.93 -7.03
CA ALA A 17 2.92 12.87 -8.14
C ALA A 17 2.91 12.14 -9.49
N HIS A 18 3.67 11.05 -9.62
CA HIS A 18 3.71 10.25 -10.83
C HIS A 18 2.39 9.51 -11.10
N LEU A 19 1.78 8.93 -10.07
CA LEU A 19 0.48 8.27 -10.25
C LEU A 19 -0.63 9.29 -10.57
N ALA A 20 -0.59 10.48 -9.96
CA ALA A 20 -1.60 11.52 -10.14
C ALA A 20 -1.61 12.15 -11.55
N THR A 21 -0.49 12.10 -12.29
CA THR A 21 -0.44 12.57 -13.68
C THR A 21 -0.99 11.54 -14.67
N THR A 22 -1.26 10.31 -14.24
CA THR A 22 -1.85 9.28 -15.10
C THR A 22 -3.25 9.72 -15.52
N PRO A 23 -3.56 9.78 -16.83
CA PRO A 23 -4.89 10.12 -17.30
C PRO A 23 -5.97 9.19 -16.71
N LYS A 24 -7.10 9.76 -16.28
CA LYS A 24 -8.21 8.97 -15.68
C LYS A 24 -8.82 7.93 -16.64
N ALA A 25 -8.61 8.09 -17.94
CA ALA A 25 -9.07 7.14 -18.95
C ALA A 25 -8.19 5.88 -19.01
N ASP A 26 -6.96 5.96 -18.49
CA ASP A 26 -6.00 4.87 -18.52
C ASP A 26 -6.17 3.95 -17.30
N LYS A 27 -5.80 2.68 -17.47
CA LYS A 27 -5.77 1.72 -16.37
C LYS A 27 -4.41 1.78 -15.69
N LEU A 28 -4.39 2.13 -14.41
CA LEU A 28 -3.18 2.20 -13.61
C LEU A 28 -2.99 0.93 -12.78
N VAL A 29 -1.82 0.30 -12.92
CA VAL A 29 -1.38 -0.80 -12.05
C VAL A 29 0.04 -0.48 -11.59
N ALA A 30 0.22 -0.31 -10.28
CA ALA A 30 1.53 -0.15 -9.67
C ALA A 30 1.91 -1.47 -8.98
N LEU A 31 3.04 -2.04 -9.38
CA LEU A 31 3.56 -3.31 -8.84
C LEU A 31 4.92 -3.07 -8.21
N GLY A 32 5.14 -3.64 -7.04
CA GLY A 32 6.40 -3.55 -6.32
C GLY A 32 6.24 -3.92 -4.86
N GLU A 33 7.37 -4.05 -4.17
CA GLU A 33 7.41 -4.12 -2.72
C GLU A 33 7.38 -2.69 -2.17
N PHE A 34 6.24 -2.28 -1.62
CA PHE A 34 6.04 -0.94 -1.08
C PHE A 34 6.47 -0.83 0.39
N ASN A 35 7.05 -1.89 0.98
CA ASN A 35 7.49 -1.95 2.38
C ASN A 35 6.37 -1.56 3.37
N ALA A 36 5.16 -2.05 3.09
CA ALA A 36 3.92 -1.71 3.79
C ALA A 36 3.24 -3.01 4.30
N ARG A 37 2.93 -3.10 5.60
CA ARG A 37 2.12 -4.13 6.26
C ARG A 37 0.68 -3.67 6.49
N VAL A 38 -0.17 -3.83 5.50
CA VAL A 38 -1.53 -3.29 5.57
C VAL A 38 -2.47 -4.08 6.53
N TRP A 39 -3.17 -3.39 7.46
CA TRP A 39 -4.07 -3.98 8.47
C TRP A 39 -5.59 -3.90 8.16
N THR A 40 -6.30 -4.79 8.85
CA THR A 40 -7.74 -5.02 9.02
C THR A 40 -8.45 -4.03 9.97
N ASP A 41 -8.19 -2.72 9.94
CA ASP A 41 -9.20 -1.82 10.55
C ASP A 41 -10.41 -1.82 9.62
N ARG A 42 -11.41 -2.60 10.00
CA ARG A 42 -12.61 -2.84 9.19
C ARG A 42 -13.34 -1.55 8.83
N ALA A 43 -13.19 -0.49 9.65
CA ALA A 43 -13.70 0.84 9.35
C ALA A 43 -12.85 1.60 8.31
N ALA A 44 -11.52 1.44 8.34
CA ALA A 44 -10.61 1.97 7.31
C ALA A 44 -10.59 1.14 6.01
N CYS A 45 -11.15 -0.09 6.04
CA CYS A 45 -11.17 -1.03 4.92
C CYS A 45 -12.31 -0.80 3.91
N GLU A 46 -13.33 0.01 4.22
CA GLU A 46 -14.45 0.21 3.29
C GLU A 46 -13.98 0.92 2.01
N GLY A 47 -13.84 0.14 0.93
CA GLY A 47 -13.54 0.65 -0.42
C GLY A 47 -12.07 0.72 -0.80
N LEU A 48 -11.13 0.48 0.12
CA LEU A 48 -9.67 0.55 -0.13
C LEU A 48 -8.97 -0.81 0.01
N LEU A 49 -9.47 -1.64 0.92
CA LEU A 49 -8.89 -2.91 1.32
C LEU A 49 -9.89 -4.05 1.19
N GLY A 50 -9.40 -5.19 0.72
CA GLY A 50 -10.14 -6.44 0.72
C GLY A 50 -10.11 -7.15 2.07
N PRO A 51 -10.97 -8.17 2.25
CA PRO A 51 -11.22 -8.81 3.53
C PRO A 51 -10.07 -9.67 4.06
N TYR A 52 -8.95 -9.79 3.31
CA TYR A 52 -7.88 -10.75 3.61
C TYR A 52 -6.55 -10.13 4.05
N CYS A 53 -6.55 -8.83 4.40
CA CYS A 53 -5.41 -8.08 4.94
C CYS A 53 -4.77 -8.72 6.20
N LEU A 54 -3.47 -8.52 6.44
CA LEU A 54 -2.70 -9.12 7.55
C LEU A 54 -1.68 -8.13 8.15
N GLY A 55 -1.55 -8.11 9.49
CA GLY A 55 -0.44 -7.44 10.20
C GLY A 55 -0.77 -6.04 10.72
N SER A 56 0.15 -5.39 11.44
CA SER A 56 -0.06 -4.04 12.01
C SER A 56 0.28 -2.94 11.00
N CYS A 57 -0.57 -1.91 10.89
CA CYS A 57 -0.34 -0.70 10.11
C CYS A 57 0.74 0.18 10.76
N ASP A 58 1.82 0.47 10.04
CA ASP A 58 2.82 1.48 10.40
C ASP A 58 2.59 2.81 9.65
N ASP A 59 3.53 3.76 9.79
CA ASP A 59 3.42 5.07 9.13
C ASP A 59 3.54 4.98 7.59
N ASN A 60 4.31 4.01 7.08
CA ASN A 60 4.44 3.79 5.64
C ASN A 60 3.15 3.21 5.06
N ASP A 61 2.52 2.31 5.81
CA ASP A 61 1.20 1.80 5.50
C ASP A 61 0.17 2.92 5.37
N LEU A 62 0.19 3.87 6.32
CA LEU A 62 -0.73 5.00 6.30
C LEU A 62 -0.53 5.87 5.04
N LEU A 63 0.72 6.16 4.67
CA LEU A 63 1.06 6.95 3.48
C LEU A 63 0.60 6.25 2.19
N LEU A 64 0.81 4.95 2.09
CA LEU A 64 0.35 4.15 0.95
C LEU A 64 -1.18 4.13 0.87
N LEU A 65 -1.87 3.90 1.99
CA LEU A 65 -3.33 3.91 2.06
C LEU A 65 -3.92 5.26 1.68
N GLN A 66 -3.37 6.36 2.19
CA GLN A 66 -3.82 7.72 1.82
C GLN A 66 -3.65 7.98 0.32
N THR A 67 -2.55 7.53 -0.27
CA THR A 67 -2.29 7.65 -1.71
C THR A 67 -3.33 6.86 -2.51
N CYS A 68 -3.58 5.61 -2.11
CA CYS A 68 -4.58 4.77 -2.77
C CYS A 68 -6.00 5.36 -2.64
N ALA A 69 -6.37 5.91 -1.48
CA ALA A 69 -7.67 6.55 -1.27
C ALA A 69 -7.85 7.79 -2.17
N LYS A 70 -6.84 8.66 -2.23
CA LYS A 70 -6.85 9.87 -3.08
C LYS A 70 -6.98 9.54 -4.57
N LEU A 71 -6.32 8.48 -5.00
CA LEU A 71 -6.29 8.04 -6.41
C LEU A 71 -7.35 6.99 -6.75
N ARG A 72 -8.20 6.59 -5.78
CA ARG A 72 -9.22 5.53 -5.93
C ARG A 72 -8.62 4.19 -6.39
N LEU A 73 -7.44 3.86 -5.90
CA LEU A 73 -6.76 2.59 -6.15
C LEU A 73 -7.13 1.56 -5.09
N LEU A 74 -7.01 0.29 -5.45
CA LEU A 74 -7.28 -0.85 -4.57
C LEU A 74 -6.01 -1.67 -4.38
N LEU A 75 -5.80 -2.16 -3.16
CA LEU A 75 -4.69 -3.07 -2.85
C LEU A 75 -5.06 -4.51 -3.24
N SER A 76 -4.58 -4.97 -4.40
CA SER A 76 -4.94 -6.26 -4.99
C SER A 76 -4.64 -7.46 -4.09
N ASN A 77 -3.52 -7.45 -3.35
CA ASN A 77 -3.11 -8.53 -2.45
C ASN A 77 -4.09 -8.80 -1.30
N THR A 78 -4.98 -7.84 -1.03
CA THR A 78 -5.97 -7.92 0.06
C THR A 78 -7.33 -8.45 -0.42
N LEU A 79 -7.57 -8.46 -1.75
CA LEU A 79 -8.87 -8.80 -2.35
C LEU A 79 -9.15 -10.31 -2.36
N PHE A 80 -8.11 -11.14 -2.45
CA PHE A 80 -8.26 -12.59 -2.62
C PHE A 80 -7.85 -13.37 -1.38
N HIS A 81 -8.50 -14.51 -1.16
CA HIS A 81 -8.15 -15.44 -0.10
C HIS A 81 -6.88 -16.21 -0.48
N LEU A 82 -5.73 -15.58 -0.28
CA LEU A 82 -4.42 -16.18 -0.54
C LEU A 82 -3.95 -17.03 0.66
N ARG A 83 -3.10 -18.03 0.43
CA ARG A 83 -2.47 -18.76 1.54
C ARG A 83 -1.52 -17.84 2.29
N ALA A 84 -1.29 -18.08 3.58
CA ALA A 84 -0.43 -17.20 4.41
C ALA A 84 0.95 -16.94 3.79
N ARG A 85 1.57 -17.95 3.15
CA ARG A 85 2.86 -17.84 2.46
C ARG A 85 2.84 -17.00 1.17
N GLU A 86 1.66 -16.73 0.61
CA GLU A 86 1.44 -15.96 -0.61
C GLU A 86 1.00 -14.52 -0.30
N LYS A 87 0.68 -14.22 0.98
CA LYS A 87 0.23 -12.90 1.42
C LYS A 87 1.36 -11.93 1.75
N ALA A 88 2.57 -12.44 1.94
CA ALA A 88 3.76 -11.65 2.18
C ALA A 88 4.81 -12.01 1.13
N THR A 89 5.32 -10.99 0.41
CA THR A 89 6.47 -11.15 -0.48
C THR A 89 7.73 -11.53 0.30
N TRP A 90 7.83 -11.02 1.54
CA TRP A 90 8.96 -11.24 2.42
C TRP A 90 8.51 -11.31 3.88
N MET A 91 9.09 -12.24 4.64
CA MET A 91 8.92 -12.34 6.08
C MET A 91 10.31 -12.33 6.72
N TYR A 92 10.43 -11.65 7.85
CA TYR A 92 11.68 -11.68 8.63
C TYR A 92 11.97 -13.14 9.01
N PRO A 93 13.19 -13.65 8.79
CA PRO A 93 13.60 -14.93 9.34
C PRO A 93 13.41 -14.92 10.86
N ARG A 94 12.88 -16.01 11.41
CA ARG A 94 12.83 -16.21 12.86
C ARG A 94 14.19 -16.58 13.41
#